data_AF-A0A8H6WCF5-F1
#
_entry.id   AF-A0A8H6WCF5-F1
#
_cell.length_a   1.000
_cell.length_b   1.000
_cell.length_c   1.000
_cell.angle_alpha   90.00
_cell.angle_beta   90.00
_cell.angle_gamma   90.00
#
_symmetry.space_group_name_H-M   'P 1'
#
loop_
_entity.id
_entity.type
_entity.pdbx_description
1 polymer ?
#
loop_
_entity_poly.entity_id
_entity_poly.type
_entity_poly.pdbx_seq_one_letter_code
_entity_poly.pdbx_strand_id
1 'polypeptide(L)'
;MGILMSYKWTTDSVESISKASMEEVVQLLKVFQWILSYDNIQLAFRVFSQRLDNLGEFGSGCAATVYIKKGLLPFPPEVNHAFQLHRAKGMLNPITVGDVLDLCQKHQASIEARMIYHTLQFLLQTTDFNLGAYRHRESEIFKAPDWLDPLPAGKEHTASQYLLGSVNITETSYEDHVKLIVEWLKQLGIEVPEEQKKLGLEKLIAWCGDQLTIDRLRGLLAFPSWRFEFL
;
A
#
# COMPACT_ATOMS: atom_id res chain seq x y z
N MET A 1 32.62 -0.06 -25.38
CA MET A 1 32.02 -1.25 -26.01
C MET A 1 30.64 -1.45 -25.41
N GLY A 2 29.58 -1.34 -26.20
CA GLY A 2 28.20 -1.57 -25.75
C GLY A 2 27.76 -2.97 -26.14
N ILE A 3 27.29 -3.75 -25.18
CA ILE A 3 26.62 -5.03 -25.45
C ILE A 3 25.20 -4.67 -25.91
N LEU A 4 24.90 -4.85 -27.20
CA LEU A 4 23.54 -4.75 -27.73
C LEU A 4 22.91 -6.15 -27.67
N MET A 5 22.02 -6.33 -26.71
CA MET A 5 21.19 -7.54 -26.63
C MET A 5 20.00 -7.41 -27.58
N SER A 6 19.58 -8.53 -28.18
CA SER A 6 18.42 -8.52 -29.07
C SER A 6 17.15 -8.24 -28.28
N TYR A 7 16.18 -7.56 -28.90
CA TYR A 7 14.89 -7.27 -28.29
C TYR A 7 14.23 -8.52 -27.69
N LYS A 8 14.27 -9.63 -28.43
CA LYS A 8 13.76 -10.93 -27.98
C LYS A 8 14.44 -11.42 -26.71
N TRP A 9 15.77 -11.36 -26.64
CA TRP A 9 16.48 -11.79 -25.44
C TRP A 9 16.09 -10.93 -24.22
N THR A 10 15.94 -9.63 -24.41
CA THR A 10 15.50 -8.71 -23.35
C THR A 10 14.07 -9.02 -22.89
N THR A 11 13.14 -9.24 -23.80
CA THR A 11 11.75 -9.58 -23.45
C THR A 11 11.66 -10.91 -22.72
N ASP A 12 12.36 -11.94 -23.21
CA ASP A 12 12.36 -13.28 -22.61
C ASP A 12 12.99 -13.23 -21.20
N SER A 13 14.04 -12.42 -21.01
CA SER A 13 14.69 -12.24 -19.71
C SER A 13 13.77 -11.51 -18.72
N VAL A 14 13.09 -10.44 -19.15
CA VAL A 14 12.13 -9.71 -18.30
C VAL A 14 10.97 -10.62 -17.91
N GLU A 15 10.44 -11.41 -18.85
CA GLU A 15 9.38 -12.37 -18.57
C GLU A 15 9.81 -13.42 -17.54
N SER A 16 11.03 -13.96 -17.69
CA SER A 16 11.59 -14.92 -16.74
C SER A 16 11.76 -14.33 -15.33
N ILE A 17 12.24 -13.08 -15.22
CA ILE A 17 12.40 -12.40 -13.94
C ILE A 17 11.04 -12.12 -13.30
N SER A 18 10.06 -11.70 -14.10
CA SER A 18 8.69 -11.45 -13.64
C SER A 18 8.05 -12.73 -13.09
N LYS A 19 8.15 -13.86 -13.82
CA LYS A 19 7.67 -15.17 -13.36
C LYS A 19 8.32 -15.61 -12.06
N ALA A 20 9.65 -15.54 -11.98
CA ALA A 20 10.38 -15.93 -10.76
C ALA A 20 9.99 -15.05 -9.55
N SER A 21 9.78 -13.75 -9.77
CA SER A 21 9.34 -12.82 -8.72
C SER A 21 7.93 -13.15 -8.24
N MET A 22 7.01 -13.48 -9.16
CA MET A 22 5.64 -13.88 -8.81
C MET A 22 5.61 -15.22 -8.05
N GLU A 23 6.42 -16.19 -8.45
CA GLU A 23 6.57 -17.45 -7.72
C GLU A 23 7.10 -17.21 -6.28
N GLU A 24 8.09 -16.32 -6.12
CA GLU A 24 8.60 -15.94 -4.81
C GLU A 24 7.50 -15.32 -3.93
N VAL A 25 6.72 -14.38 -4.48
CA VAL A 25 5.59 -13.74 -3.78
C VAL A 25 4.64 -14.78 -3.23
N VAL A 26 4.16 -15.70 -4.07
CA VAL A 26 3.18 -16.73 -3.67
C VAL A 26 3.68 -17.56 -2.48
N GLN A 27 4.98 -17.85 -2.42
CA GLN A 27 5.57 -18.55 -1.26
C GLN A 27 5.63 -17.65 -0.02
N LEU A 28 6.03 -16.39 -0.18
CA LEU A 28 6.14 -15.44 0.94
C LEU A 28 4.77 -15.10 1.56
N LEU A 29 3.70 -15.01 0.77
CA LEU A 29 2.33 -14.74 1.25
C LEU A 29 1.82 -15.80 2.23
N LYS A 30 2.32 -17.04 2.12
CA LYS A 30 1.97 -18.14 3.04
C LYS A 30 2.63 -17.96 4.40
N VAL A 31 3.85 -17.41 4.42
CA VAL A 31 4.74 -17.39 5.59
C VAL A 31 4.72 -16.07 6.33
N PHE A 32 4.43 -14.95 5.66
CA PHE A 32 4.53 -13.61 6.25
C PHE A 32 3.23 -12.83 6.13
N GLN A 33 3.09 -11.82 6.99
CA GLN A 33 2.03 -10.83 6.87
C GLN A 33 2.28 -9.90 5.68
N TRP A 34 1.21 -9.59 4.95
CA TRP A 34 1.26 -8.75 3.77
C TRP A 34 0.10 -7.77 3.69
N ILE A 35 0.27 -6.76 2.83
CA ILE A 35 -0.66 -5.69 2.54
C ILE A 35 -0.72 -5.58 1.01
N LEU A 36 -1.91 -5.34 0.47
CA LEU A 36 -2.10 -5.04 -0.95
C LEU A 36 -2.38 -3.55 -1.10
N SER A 37 -1.72 -2.91 -2.05
CA SER A 37 -2.16 -1.61 -2.54
C SER A 37 -2.41 -1.69 -4.04
N TYR A 38 -3.45 -1.04 -4.53
CA TYR A 38 -3.64 -0.89 -5.96
C TYR A 38 -4.23 0.48 -6.27
N ASP A 39 -3.96 0.93 -7.50
CA ASP A 39 -4.41 2.23 -8.02
C ASP A 39 -4.52 2.16 -9.55
N ASN A 40 -5.14 3.18 -10.13
CA ASN A 40 -5.26 3.39 -11.55
C ASN A 40 -3.90 3.68 -12.19
N ILE A 41 -3.74 3.14 -13.40
CA ILE A 41 -2.65 3.50 -14.30
C ILE A 41 -3.22 4.08 -15.59
N GLN A 42 -2.59 5.15 -16.07
CA GLN A 42 -2.89 5.74 -17.36
C GLN A 42 -1.67 5.57 -18.27
N LEU A 43 -1.81 4.72 -19.27
CA LEU A 43 -0.77 4.47 -20.27
C LEU A 43 -1.15 5.21 -21.55
N ALA A 44 -0.48 6.32 -21.80
CA ALA A 44 -0.63 7.06 -23.04
C ALA A 44 0.16 6.38 -24.16
N PHE A 45 -0.52 5.73 -25.10
CA PHE A 45 0.11 5.22 -26.31
C PHE A 45 0.29 6.37 -27.30
N ARG A 46 1.44 7.03 -27.23
CA ARG A 46 1.79 8.10 -28.16
C ARG A 46 2.16 7.50 -29.50
N VAL A 47 1.36 7.80 -30.52
CA VAL A 47 1.69 7.49 -31.91
C VAL A 47 2.58 8.60 -32.46
N PHE A 48 3.79 8.25 -32.92
CA PHE A 48 4.77 9.21 -33.45
C PHE A 48 4.51 9.62 -34.91
N SER A 49 3.51 9.02 -35.58
CA SER A 49 3.04 9.45 -36.90
C SER A 49 1.53 9.69 -36.90
N GLN A 50 1.10 10.92 -37.12
CA GLN A 50 -0.31 11.25 -37.37
C GLN A 50 -0.70 10.75 -38.77
N ARG A 51 -1.41 9.62 -38.82
CA ARG A 51 -2.23 9.24 -39.97
C ARG A 51 -3.70 9.37 -39.56
N LEU A 52 -4.60 9.63 -40.51
CA LEU A 52 -6.03 9.84 -40.26
C LEU A 52 -6.70 8.70 -39.45
N ASP A 53 -6.14 7.49 -39.53
CA ASP A 53 -6.68 6.29 -38.87
C ASP A 53 -5.96 5.92 -37.56
N ASN A 54 -4.94 6.68 -37.16
CA ASN A 54 -4.13 6.44 -35.97
C ASN A 54 -4.42 7.50 -34.89
N LEU A 55 -5.56 7.36 -34.22
CA LEU A 55 -5.85 8.14 -33.02
C LEU A 55 -5.01 7.60 -31.87
N GLY A 56 -4.38 8.49 -31.09
CA GLY A 56 -3.69 8.09 -29.88
C GLY A 56 -4.70 7.52 -28.88
N GLU A 57 -4.50 6.28 -28.45
CA GLU A 57 -5.34 5.64 -27.45
C GLU A 57 -4.75 5.87 -26.05
N PHE A 58 -5.62 6.25 -25.12
CA PHE A 58 -5.32 6.23 -23.70
C PHE A 58 -5.78 4.89 -23.14
N GLY A 59 -4.83 4.03 -22.77
CA GLY A 59 -5.12 2.84 -22.00
C GLY A 59 -5.38 3.22 -20.55
N SER A 60 -6.57 2.92 -20.05
CA SER A 60 -6.91 3.04 -18.63
C SER A 60 -6.92 1.65 -18.01
N GLY A 61 -6.10 1.43 -17.01
CA GLY A 61 -5.98 0.15 -16.33
C GLY A 61 -5.71 0.32 -14.85
N CYS A 62 -5.37 -0.77 -14.18
CA CYS A 62 -4.94 -0.77 -12.78
C CYS A 62 -3.62 -1.52 -12.61
N ALA A 63 -2.87 -1.14 -11.58
CA ALA A 63 -1.70 -1.87 -11.12
C ALA A 63 -1.78 -2.06 -9.60
N ALA A 64 -1.28 -3.20 -9.13
CA ALA A 64 -1.25 -3.53 -7.72
C ALA A 64 0.17 -3.84 -7.25
N THR A 65 0.48 -3.51 -6.01
CA THR A 65 1.74 -3.81 -5.34
C THR A 65 1.45 -4.52 -4.03
N VAL A 66 2.14 -5.64 -3.81
CA VAL A 66 2.14 -6.36 -2.55
C VAL A 66 3.33 -5.91 -1.71
N TYR A 67 3.05 -5.53 -0.47
CA TYR A 67 4.06 -5.22 0.53
C TYR A 67 4.15 -6.37 1.52
N ILE A 68 5.33 -6.96 1.66
CA ILE A 68 5.58 -8.07 2.57
C ILE A 68 6.58 -7.61 3.64
N LYS A 69 6.17 -7.68 4.91
CA LYS A 69 7.06 -7.41 6.04
C LYS A 69 7.72 -8.70 6.47
N LYS A 70 8.97 -8.92 6.04
CA LYS A 70 9.78 -10.06 6.46
C LYS A 70 9.97 -10.04 7.98
N GLY A 71 9.92 -11.22 8.61
CA GLY A 71 10.05 -11.37 10.06
C GLY A 71 8.75 -11.15 10.86
N LEU A 72 7.65 -10.72 10.23
CA LEU A 72 6.34 -10.70 10.87
C LEU A 72 5.53 -11.92 10.43
N LEU A 73 5.30 -12.84 11.38
CA LEU A 73 4.43 -13.99 11.16
C LEU A 73 2.97 -13.52 10.93
N PRO A 74 2.19 -14.26 10.12
CA PRO A 74 0.77 -14.02 9.95
C PRO A 74 0.06 -14.00 11.29
N PHE A 75 -0.95 -13.15 11.40
CA PHE A 75 -1.78 -13.16 12.59
C PHE A 75 -2.47 -14.52 12.77
N PRO A 76 -2.67 -14.97 14.02
CA PRO A 76 -3.52 -16.11 14.30
C PRO A 76 -4.94 -15.89 13.76
N PRO A 77 -5.65 -16.95 13.31
CA PRO A 77 -7.00 -16.83 12.74
C PRO A 77 -8.01 -16.12 13.64
N GLU A 78 -7.84 -16.24 14.96
CA GLU A 78 -8.71 -15.62 15.96
C GLU A 78 -8.69 -14.08 15.90
N VAL A 79 -7.58 -13.51 15.41
CA VAL A 79 -7.39 -12.05 15.32
C VAL A 79 -8.39 -11.43 14.35
N ASN A 80 -8.70 -12.08 13.23
CA ASN A 80 -9.68 -11.54 12.28
C ASN A 80 -11.07 -11.44 12.92
N HIS A 81 -11.51 -12.49 13.60
CA HIS A 81 -12.78 -12.49 14.32
C HIS A 81 -12.78 -11.45 15.46
N ALA A 82 -11.71 -11.37 16.25
CA ALA A 82 -11.57 -10.37 17.30
C ALA A 82 -11.60 -8.94 16.75
N PHE A 83 -10.96 -8.70 15.61
CA PHE A 83 -10.97 -7.42 14.90
C PHE A 83 -12.39 -7.04 14.45
N GLN A 84 -13.14 -7.97 13.86
CA GLN A 84 -14.53 -7.74 13.46
C GLN A 84 -15.42 -7.39 14.65
N LEU A 85 -15.29 -8.11 15.77
CA LEU A 85 -16.01 -7.80 17.01
C LEU A 85 -15.63 -6.44 17.58
N HIS A 86 -14.34 -6.09 17.58
CA HIS A 86 -13.87 -4.80 18.05
C HIS A 86 -14.41 -3.66 17.19
N ARG A 87 -14.41 -3.84 15.86
CA ARG A 87 -15.00 -2.89 14.91
C ARG A 87 -16.49 -2.72 15.15
N ALA A 88 -17.24 -3.80 15.37
CA ALA A 88 -18.67 -3.73 15.67
C ALA A 88 -18.95 -2.94 16.96
N LYS A 89 -18.13 -3.13 18.01
CA LYS A 89 -18.20 -2.32 19.24
C LYS A 89 -17.90 -0.85 18.97
N GLY A 90 -16.85 -0.56 18.19
CA GLY A 90 -16.49 0.81 17.82
C GLY A 90 -17.54 1.52 16.97
N MET A 91 -18.29 0.79 16.15
CA MET A 91 -19.42 1.35 15.38
C MET A 91 -20.58 1.80 16.28
N LEU A 92 -20.77 1.17 17.44
CA LEU A 92 -21.79 1.56 18.43
C LEU A 92 -21.35 2.75 19.30
N ASN A 93 -20.04 2.95 19.44
CA ASN A 93 -19.45 4.04 20.20
C ASN A 93 -18.38 4.76 19.37
N PRO A 94 -18.79 5.52 18.33
CA PRO A 94 -17.85 6.18 17.43
C PRO A 94 -17.07 7.27 18.16
N ILE A 95 -15.82 7.49 17.71
CA ILE A 95 -15.01 8.61 18.19
C ILE A 95 -15.73 9.93 17.91
N THR A 96 -15.87 10.76 18.93
CA THR A 96 -16.54 12.05 18.82
C THR A 96 -15.54 13.18 18.58
N VAL A 97 -16.04 14.34 18.17
CA VAL A 97 -15.20 15.55 18.05
C VAL A 97 -14.59 15.91 19.40
N GLY A 98 -15.32 15.71 20.51
CA GLY A 98 -14.81 15.93 21.86
C GLY A 98 -13.60 15.04 22.16
N ASP A 99 -13.69 13.74 21.87
CA ASP A 99 -12.58 12.80 22.06
C ASP A 99 -11.33 13.21 21.26
N VAL A 100 -11.53 13.68 20.02
CA VAL A 100 -10.44 14.16 19.17
C VAL A 100 -9.80 15.42 19.77
N LEU A 101 -10.61 16.39 20.22
CA LEU A 101 -10.10 17.61 20.85
C LEU A 101 -9.35 17.32 22.15
N ASP A 102 -9.87 16.40 22.98
CA ASP A 102 -9.23 15.97 24.22
C ASP A 102 -7.87 15.31 23.94
N LEU A 103 -7.79 14.46 22.91
CA LEU A 103 -6.53 13.86 22.46
C LEU A 103 -5.55 14.91 21.92
N CYS A 104 -6.03 15.86 21.12
CA CYS A 104 -5.21 16.97 20.62
C CYS A 104 -4.64 17.80 21.77
N GLN A 105 -5.45 18.15 22.76
CA GLN A 105 -5.03 18.93 23.92
C GLN A 105 -4.04 18.14 24.77
N LYS A 106 -4.31 16.86 25.04
CA LYS A 106 -3.44 15.98 25.81
C LYS A 106 -2.04 15.85 25.21
N HIS A 107 -1.94 15.79 23.88
CA HIS A 107 -0.68 15.60 23.17
C HIS A 107 -0.10 16.88 22.56
N GLN A 108 -0.71 18.05 22.81
CA GLN A 108 -0.33 19.34 22.21
C GLN A 108 1.16 19.65 22.38
N ALA A 109 1.69 19.55 23.61
CA ALA A 109 3.10 19.85 23.88
C ALA A 109 4.07 18.97 23.07
N SER A 110 3.73 17.69 22.89
CA SER A 110 4.54 16.76 22.09
C SER A 110 4.46 17.08 20.59
N ILE A 111 3.27 17.46 20.11
CA ILE A 111 3.06 17.87 18.72
C ILE A 111 3.85 19.15 18.43
N GLU A 112 3.77 20.15 19.30
CA GLU A 112 4.50 21.42 19.17
C GLU A 112 6.01 21.21 19.16
N ALA A 113 6.56 20.44 20.11
CA ALA A 113 7.98 20.14 20.15
C ALA A 113 8.47 19.49 18.84
N ARG A 114 7.67 18.58 18.27
CA ARG A 114 7.98 17.90 17.01
C ARG A 114 7.85 18.82 15.79
N MET A 115 6.84 19.69 15.77
CA MET A 115 6.70 20.71 14.72
C MET A 115 7.90 21.67 14.70
N ILE A 116 8.33 22.13 15.88
CA ILE A 116 9.52 22.99 16.02
C ILE A 116 10.73 22.24 15.48
N TYR A 117 10.97 21.00 15.91
CA TYR A 117 12.08 20.19 15.45
C TYR A 117 12.09 20.02 13.92
N HIS A 118 10.97 19.67 13.29
CA HIS A 118 10.90 19.52 11.83
C HIS A 118 11.13 20.83 11.09
N THR A 119 10.58 21.94 11.58
CA THR A 119 10.81 23.27 11.01
C THR A 119 12.29 23.63 11.08
N LEU A 120 12.95 23.39 12.22
CA LEU A 120 14.38 23.60 12.37
C LEU A 120 15.18 22.70 11.43
N GLN A 121 14.88 21.39 11.37
CA GLN A 121 15.58 20.48 10.44
C GLN A 121 15.49 20.96 8.99
N PHE A 122 14.32 21.42 8.56
CA PHE A 122 14.15 21.98 7.21
C PHE A 122 15.08 23.18 6.99
N LEU A 123 15.10 24.14 7.91
CA LEU A 123 15.97 25.33 7.83
C LEU A 123 17.45 24.97 7.88
N LEU A 124 17.83 24.02 8.74
CA LEU A 124 19.21 23.58 8.94
C LEU A 124 19.77 22.77 7.76
N GLN A 125 18.91 22.11 6.99
CA GLN A 125 19.28 21.31 5.82
C GLN A 125 19.29 22.12 4.52
N THR A 126 18.93 23.42 4.57
CA THR A 126 19.04 24.29 3.39
C THR A 126 20.50 24.50 2.99
N THR A 127 20.76 24.63 1.69
CA THR A 127 22.11 24.84 1.15
C THR A 127 22.74 26.15 1.62
N ASP A 128 21.91 27.15 1.95
CA ASP A 128 22.35 28.50 2.32
C ASP A 128 22.76 28.59 3.80
N PHE A 129 22.40 27.59 4.62
CA PHE A 129 22.74 27.55 6.04
C PHE A 129 23.85 26.55 6.33
N ASN A 130 25.02 27.06 6.72
CA ASN A 130 26.13 26.20 7.15
C ASN A 130 26.04 25.86 8.64
N LEU A 131 25.34 24.76 8.97
CA LEU A 131 25.24 24.26 10.34
C LEU A 131 26.61 23.95 10.97
N GLY A 132 27.59 23.52 10.17
CA GLY A 132 28.95 23.23 10.64
C GLY A 132 29.66 24.47 11.21
N ALA A 133 29.38 25.64 10.64
CA ALA A 133 29.93 26.94 11.07
C ALA A 133 29.08 27.65 12.14
N TYR A 134 27.88 27.13 12.44
CA TYR A 134 26.98 27.75 13.42
C TYR A 134 27.44 27.48 14.86
N ARG A 135 27.66 28.55 15.62
CA ARG A 135 28.21 28.51 17.00
C ARG A 135 27.41 27.61 17.95
N HIS A 136 26.09 27.51 17.76
CA HIS A 136 25.19 26.79 18.67
C HIS A 136 24.70 25.45 18.10
N ARG A 137 25.42 24.86 17.14
CA ARG A 137 25.01 23.60 16.48
C ARG A 137 24.74 22.41 17.42
N GLU A 138 25.30 22.43 18.63
CA GLU A 138 25.13 21.38 19.65
C GLU A 138 24.03 21.73 20.67
N SER A 139 23.27 22.80 20.44
CA SER A 139 22.20 23.21 21.35
C SER A 139 21.11 22.13 21.47
N GLU A 140 20.58 21.94 22.67
CA GLU A 140 19.55 20.94 22.99
C GLU A 140 18.28 21.09 22.13
N ILE A 141 17.97 22.31 21.70
CA ILE A 141 16.86 22.62 20.77
C ILE A 141 16.97 21.89 19.42
N PHE A 142 18.17 21.50 19.01
CA PHE A 142 18.37 20.76 17.77
C PHE A 142 18.31 19.25 17.94
N LYS A 143 18.17 18.74 19.17
CA LYS A 143 17.97 17.31 19.40
C LYS A 143 16.56 16.89 19.01
N ALA A 144 16.45 15.68 18.49
CA ALA A 144 15.16 15.10 18.16
C ALA A 144 14.34 14.90 19.45
N PRO A 145 13.05 15.28 19.46
CA PRO A 145 12.17 14.93 20.57
C PRO A 145 11.93 13.42 20.60
N ASP A 146 11.56 12.90 21.77
CA ASP A 146 11.32 11.47 21.96
C ASP A 146 10.23 10.94 21.01
N TRP A 147 10.45 9.72 20.52
CA TRP A 147 9.46 9.00 19.73
C TRP A 147 8.43 8.37 20.67
N LEU A 148 7.15 8.70 20.49
CA LEU A 148 6.05 8.08 21.25
C LEU A 148 6.01 6.56 21.03
N ASP A 149 6.16 6.12 19.77
CA ASP A 149 6.19 4.71 19.37
C ASP A 149 7.16 4.53 18.19
N PRO A 150 8.47 4.33 18.44
CA PRO A 150 9.43 4.12 17.36
C PRO A 150 9.13 2.81 16.65
N LEU A 151 8.98 2.87 15.32
CA LEU A 151 8.91 1.66 14.51
C LEU A 151 10.28 0.96 14.52
N PRO A 152 10.31 -0.38 14.53
CA PRO A 152 11.56 -1.12 14.49
C PRO A 152 12.30 -0.82 13.18
N ALA A 153 13.59 -0.56 13.26
CA ALA A 153 14.43 -0.10 12.15
C ALA A 153 15.57 -1.09 11.89
N GLY A 154 15.92 -1.27 10.61
CA GLY A 154 16.98 -2.17 10.18
C GLY A 154 16.63 -2.90 8.88
N LYS A 155 17.57 -3.67 8.34
CA LYS A 155 17.39 -4.38 7.06
C LYS A 155 16.36 -5.50 7.19
N GLU A 156 16.29 -6.11 8.36
CA GLU A 156 15.31 -7.13 8.75
C GLU A 156 13.88 -6.60 8.86
N HIS A 157 13.71 -5.29 9.08
CA HIS A 157 12.40 -4.63 9.14
C HIS A 157 12.02 -3.94 7.84
N THR A 158 12.84 -4.05 6.79
CA THR A 158 12.56 -3.47 5.48
C THR A 158 11.48 -4.27 4.76
N ALA A 159 10.39 -3.60 4.38
CA ALA A 159 9.34 -4.23 3.59
C ALA A 159 9.84 -4.55 2.17
N SER A 160 9.57 -5.76 1.71
CA SER A 160 9.77 -6.14 0.31
C SER A 160 8.54 -5.77 -0.50
N GLN A 161 8.74 -5.22 -1.70
CA GLN A 161 7.67 -4.76 -2.58
C GLN A 161 7.68 -5.58 -3.86
N TYR A 162 6.52 -6.08 -4.26
CA TYR A 162 6.37 -6.85 -5.47
C TYR A 162 5.20 -6.30 -6.29
N LEU A 163 5.50 -5.87 -7.51
CA LEU A 163 4.52 -5.33 -8.44
C LEU A 163 3.79 -6.49 -9.13
N LEU A 164 2.46 -6.47 -9.09
CA LEU A 164 1.60 -7.37 -9.83
C LEU A 164 1.50 -6.95 -11.31
N GLY A 165 1.09 -7.89 -12.16
CA GLY A 165 0.84 -7.61 -13.56
C GLY A 165 -0.27 -6.57 -13.72
N SER A 166 0.00 -5.51 -14.47
CA SER A 166 -1.00 -4.49 -14.81
C SER A 166 -2.15 -5.08 -15.61
N VAL A 167 -3.37 -4.59 -15.39
CA VAL A 167 -4.59 -5.10 -16.03
C VAL A 167 -5.37 -3.99 -16.70
N ASN A 168 -6.00 -4.30 -17.83
CA ASN A 168 -6.87 -3.38 -18.56
C ASN A 168 -8.30 -3.42 -18.00
N ILE A 169 -8.43 -3.20 -16.69
CA ILE A 169 -9.70 -3.09 -15.97
C ILE A 169 -9.72 -1.67 -15.38
N THR A 170 -10.78 -0.94 -15.65
CA THR A 170 -10.95 0.44 -15.19
C THR A 170 -11.51 0.47 -13.77
N GLU A 171 -10.98 1.30 -12.87
CA GLU A 171 -11.54 1.45 -11.53
C GLU A 171 -12.71 2.46 -11.53
N THR A 172 -13.80 2.18 -12.26
CA THR A 172 -14.90 3.16 -12.43
C THR A 172 -16.18 2.80 -11.70
N SER A 173 -16.44 1.51 -11.47
CA SER A 173 -17.69 1.00 -10.89
C SER A 173 -17.43 -0.05 -9.83
N TYR A 174 -18.42 -0.33 -8.98
CA TYR A 174 -18.36 -1.42 -8.00
C TYR A 174 -18.06 -2.79 -8.63
N GLU A 175 -18.63 -3.05 -9.82
CA GLU A 175 -18.38 -4.29 -10.56
C GLU A 175 -16.92 -4.40 -10.99
N ASP A 176 -16.31 -3.28 -11.40
CA ASP A 176 -14.90 -3.27 -11.76
C ASP A 176 -14.00 -3.57 -10.55
N HIS A 177 -14.36 -3.07 -9.36
CA HIS A 177 -13.64 -3.40 -8.12
C HIS A 177 -13.72 -4.89 -7.80
N VAL A 178 -14.89 -5.51 -7.99
CA VAL A 178 -15.06 -6.96 -7.82
C VAL A 178 -14.13 -7.71 -8.79
N LYS A 179 -14.08 -7.30 -10.07
CA LYS A 179 -13.17 -7.88 -11.08
C LYS A 179 -11.71 -7.70 -10.68
N LEU A 180 -11.33 -6.52 -10.18
CA LEU A 180 -9.98 -6.25 -9.71
C LEU A 180 -9.60 -7.13 -8.52
N ILE A 181 -10.48 -7.31 -7.53
CA ILE A 181 -10.24 -8.19 -6.38
C ILE A 181 -9.97 -9.62 -6.87
N VAL A 182 -10.83 -10.16 -7.74
CA VAL A 182 -10.69 -11.51 -8.28
C VAL A 182 -9.37 -11.65 -9.05
N GLU A 183 -9.03 -10.67 -9.87
CA GLU A 183 -7.80 -10.68 -10.68
C GLU A 183 -6.54 -10.58 -9.82
N TRP A 184 -6.53 -9.75 -8.77
CA TRP A 184 -5.41 -9.70 -7.83
C TRP A 184 -5.25 -11.02 -7.08
N LEU A 185 -6.33 -11.62 -6.58
CA LEU A 185 -6.27 -12.93 -5.92
C LEU A 185 -5.76 -14.01 -6.87
N LYS A 186 -6.19 -13.99 -8.14
CA LYS A 186 -5.71 -14.89 -9.19
C LYS A 186 -4.21 -14.76 -9.41
N GLN A 187 -3.69 -13.54 -9.57
CA GLN A 187 -2.25 -13.33 -9.73
C GLN A 187 -1.43 -13.76 -8.51
N LEU A 188 -2.04 -13.72 -7.32
CA LEU A 188 -1.45 -14.25 -6.08
C LEU A 188 -1.62 -15.77 -5.91
N GLY A 189 -2.18 -16.46 -6.91
CA GLY A 189 -2.40 -17.90 -6.90
C GLY A 189 -3.56 -18.38 -6.02
N ILE A 190 -4.51 -17.49 -5.68
CA ILE A 190 -5.68 -17.75 -4.84
C ILE A 190 -6.94 -17.73 -5.71
N GLU A 191 -7.07 -18.73 -6.57
CA GLU A 191 -8.17 -18.80 -7.56
C GLU A 191 -9.39 -19.58 -7.04
N VAL A 192 -9.16 -20.52 -6.12
CA VAL A 192 -10.20 -21.46 -5.69
C VAL A 192 -11.11 -20.78 -4.66
N PRO A 193 -12.45 -20.83 -4.82
CA PRO A 193 -13.38 -20.18 -3.89
C PRO A 193 -13.19 -20.60 -2.43
N GLU A 194 -12.88 -21.87 -2.16
CA GLU A 194 -12.60 -22.36 -0.80
C GLU A 194 -11.33 -21.74 -0.20
N GLU A 195 -10.30 -21.49 -1.02
CA GLU A 195 -9.09 -20.80 -0.55
C GLU A 195 -9.35 -19.32 -0.28
N GLN A 196 -10.18 -18.67 -1.11
CA GLN A 196 -10.60 -17.28 -0.90
C GLN A 196 -11.44 -17.14 0.37
N LYS A 197 -12.36 -18.07 0.61
CA LYS A 197 -13.13 -18.15 1.86
C LYS A 197 -12.23 -18.33 3.08
N LYS A 198 -11.29 -19.29 3.01
CA LYS A 198 -10.31 -19.49 4.07
C LYS A 198 -9.48 -18.23 4.31
N LEU A 199 -9.06 -17.55 3.25
CA LEU A 199 -8.35 -16.28 3.34
C LEU A 199 -9.18 -15.21 4.08
N GLY A 200 -10.45 -15.05 3.71
CA GLY A 200 -11.37 -14.08 4.31
C GLY A 200 -11.73 -14.37 5.76
N LEU A 201 -11.67 -15.63 6.19
CA LEU A 201 -11.95 -16.06 7.56
C LEU A 201 -10.71 -16.03 8.45
N GLU A 202 -9.56 -16.49 7.96
CA GLU A 202 -8.35 -16.70 8.78
C GLU A 202 -7.34 -15.56 8.70
N LYS A 203 -7.29 -14.80 7.60
CA LYS A 203 -6.29 -13.75 7.42
C LYS A 203 -6.91 -12.35 7.47
N LEU A 204 -6.21 -11.46 8.17
CA LEU A 204 -6.47 -10.03 8.10
C LEU A 204 -5.52 -9.41 7.07
N ILE A 205 -6.05 -8.98 5.93
CA ILE A 205 -5.29 -8.33 4.86
C ILE A 205 -5.78 -6.90 4.74
N ALA A 206 -4.84 -5.95 4.83
CA ALA A 206 -5.15 -4.56 4.55
C ALA A 206 -5.10 -4.32 3.03
N TRP A 207 -6.16 -3.70 2.53
CA TRP A 207 -6.27 -3.24 1.14
C TRP A 207 -6.16 -1.71 1.14
N CYS A 208 -5.18 -1.19 0.43
CA CYS A 208 -4.83 0.23 0.40
C CYS A 208 -5.02 0.80 -1.01
N GLY A 209 -5.55 2.01 -1.08
CA GLY A 209 -5.70 2.76 -2.33
C GLY A 209 -6.05 4.20 -2.00
N ASP A 210 -6.51 4.93 -3.00
CA ASP A 210 -7.01 6.28 -2.77
C ASP A 210 -8.34 6.27 -2.01
N GLN A 211 -8.88 7.47 -1.74
CA GLN A 211 -10.14 7.60 -1.00
C GLN A 211 -11.31 6.90 -1.72
N LEU A 212 -11.35 6.96 -3.05
CA LEU A 212 -12.42 6.39 -3.85
C LEU A 212 -12.35 4.85 -3.84
N THR A 213 -11.15 4.28 -3.93
CA THR A 213 -10.89 2.85 -3.75
C THR A 213 -11.47 2.37 -2.43
N ILE A 214 -11.10 3.05 -1.33
CA ILE A 214 -11.52 2.67 0.03
C ILE A 214 -13.03 2.77 0.19
N ASP A 215 -13.65 3.84 -0.29
CA ASP A 215 -15.09 4.04 -0.15
C ASP A 215 -15.89 2.98 -0.92
N ARG A 216 -15.41 2.56 -2.09
CA ARG A 216 -16.05 1.49 -2.85
C ARG A 216 -15.84 0.11 -2.21
N LEU A 217 -14.65 -0.18 -1.69
CA LEU A 217 -14.43 -1.42 -0.92
C LEU A 217 -15.32 -1.46 0.33
N ARG A 218 -15.49 -0.33 1.03
CA ARG A 218 -16.42 -0.21 2.17
C ARG A 218 -17.88 -0.39 1.74
N GLY A 219 -18.26 0.17 0.60
CA GLY A 219 -19.58 -0.02 0.00
C GLY A 219 -19.86 -1.50 -0.27
N LEU A 220 -18.94 -2.22 -0.91
CA LEU A 220 -19.05 -3.66 -1.16
C LEU A 220 -19.29 -4.45 0.15
N LEU A 221 -18.58 -4.08 1.22
CA LEU A 221 -18.75 -4.72 2.54
C LEU A 221 -20.08 -4.39 3.23
N ALA A 222 -20.70 -3.24 2.90
CA ALA A 222 -21.94 -2.78 3.51
C ALA A 222 -23.19 -3.43 2.90
N PHE A 223 -23.14 -3.87 1.64
CA PHE A 223 -24.29 -4.45 0.93
C PHE A 223 -24.34 -5.99 1.06
N PRO A 224 -25.43 -6.56 1.62
CA PRO A 224 -25.53 -8.01 1.88
C PRO A 224 -25.44 -8.90 0.63
N SER A 225 -25.85 -8.42 -0.55
CA SER A 225 -25.83 -9.20 -1.79
C SER A 225 -24.42 -9.60 -2.24
N TRP A 226 -23.42 -8.76 -1.94
CA TRP A 226 -22.01 -8.98 -2.32
C TRP A 226 -21.21 -9.69 -1.22
N ARG A 227 -21.77 -9.77 -0.01
CA ARG A 227 -21.15 -10.43 1.14
C ARG A 227 -21.08 -11.95 1.00
N PHE A 228 -21.90 -12.54 0.13
CA PHE A 228 -21.94 -13.98 -0.17
C PHE A 228 -20.97 -14.43 -1.27
N GLU A 229 -20.42 -13.51 -2.07
CA GLU A 229 -19.45 -13.86 -3.13
C GLU A 229 -18.00 -13.87 -2.63
N PHE A 230 -17.74 -13.32 -1.44
CA PHE A 230 -16.39 -13.14 -0.88
C PHE A 230 -16.21 -13.72 0.55
N LEU A 231 -17.18 -14.49 1.06
CA LEU A 231 -17.13 -15.25 2.32
C LEU A 231 -17.63 -16.69 2.10
#